data_AF-A0A523U6L4-F1
#
_entry.id   AF-A0A523U6L4-F1
#
_cell.length_a   1.000
_cell.length_b   1.000
_cell.length_c   1.000
_cell.angle_alpha   90.00
_cell.angle_beta   90.00
_cell.angle_gamma   90.00
#
_symmetry.space_group_name_H-M   'P 1'
#
loop_
_entity.id
_entity.type
_entity.pdbx_description
1 polymer ?
#
loop_
_entity_poly.entity_id
_entity_poly.type
_entity_poly.pdbx_seq_one_letter_code
_entity_poly.pdbx_strand_id
1 'polypeptide(L)'
;MKNRGFTLVELLVAITLMVILTGSIVYIFTSGQRIFRDSDRQVQIFQTIRMLVDSIEREFPIAVNTHNMEFFTDNTDNARPRNGQYEPASDKIMPGQVVFSDLQSELGSGPGASYIASMAIHGEDYEDPKSKELFRCDAIYYRAVTNVKGARRNALICYCIETDVRDDEPPIQGSYSNELKCLKDKRYLPVLKRYVIYKDPKEPTVLKYLNSDLCSYVLDFKVSYFFHNPHDSTDEAKFIELPAGTTKEFCYRGEGQIREVDGQIRMEYPNFTPAPENAADKFSQIAPGDKIFLYVDEKTDEWTWEDNREYIIDAIDRSTGTIYFRPGSSPPISPDPAMPLDVKFRAGYLPSCVIMSFKICDESRSIIRHVTRYFKIKAM
;
A
#
# COMPACT_ATOMS: atom_id res chain seq x y z
N MET A 1 -42.46 59.11 -55.76
CA MET A 1 -41.63 58.10 -55.07
C MET A 1 -42.10 56.72 -55.51
N LYS A 2 -41.31 55.98 -56.29
CA LYS A 2 -41.66 54.61 -56.73
C LYS A 2 -41.38 53.67 -55.56
N ASN A 3 -42.43 53.23 -54.87
CA ASN A 3 -42.35 52.11 -53.93
C ASN A 3 -42.13 50.84 -54.74
N ARG A 4 -40.86 50.43 -54.91
CA ARG A 4 -40.51 49.10 -55.43
C ARG A 4 -40.91 48.09 -54.35
N GLY A 5 -42.00 47.37 -54.56
CA GLY A 5 -42.41 46.27 -53.70
C GLY A 5 -41.36 45.15 -53.75
N PHE A 6 -41.06 44.58 -52.58
CA PHE A 6 -40.18 43.42 -52.45
C PHE A 6 -40.75 42.26 -53.27
N THR A 7 -39.95 41.65 -54.14
CA THR A 7 -40.43 40.49 -54.90
C THR A 7 -40.46 39.26 -54.00
N LEU A 8 -41.44 38.37 -54.21
CA LEU A 8 -41.60 37.15 -53.41
C LEU A 8 -40.33 36.29 -53.41
N VAL A 9 -39.59 36.30 -54.52
CA VAL A 9 -38.30 35.62 -54.67
C VAL A 9 -37.23 36.21 -53.75
N GLU A 10 -37.15 37.54 -53.66
CA GLU A 10 -36.17 38.26 -52.83
C GLU A 10 -36.41 38.01 -51.34
N LEU A 11 -37.68 37.93 -50.92
CA LEU A 11 -38.06 37.54 -49.56
C LEU A 11 -37.64 36.08 -49.27
N LEU A 12 -37.87 35.17 -50.22
CA LEU A 12 -37.55 33.74 -50.05
C LEU A 12 -36.03 33.52 -49.95
N VAL A 13 -35.24 34.22 -50.77
CA VAL A 13 -33.77 34.20 -50.71
C VAL A 13 -33.28 34.78 -49.38
N ALA A 14 -33.85 35.90 -48.92
CA ALA A 14 -33.48 36.51 -47.64
C ALA A 14 -33.75 35.57 -46.44
N ILE A 15 -34.91 34.92 -46.41
CA ILE A 15 -35.26 33.95 -45.35
C ILE A 15 -34.32 32.74 -45.41
N THR A 16 -34.04 32.22 -46.61
CA THR A 16 -33.13 31.08 -46.78
C THR A 16 -31.72 31.40 -46.29
N LEU A 17 -31.20 32.59 -46.63
CA LEU A 17 -29.89 33.05 -46.15
C LEU A 17 -29.87 33.23 -44.64
N MET A 18 -30.94 33.80 -44.05
CA MET A 18 -31.06 33.96 -42.60
C MET A 18 -31.05 32.60 -41.88
N VAL A 19 -31.76 31.60 -42.41
CA VAL A 19 -31.80 30.25 -41.83
C VAL A 19 -30.43 29.58 -41.90
N ILE A 20 -29.74 29.66 -43.04
CA ILE A 20 -28.40 29.09 -43.20
C ILE A 20 -27.42 29.74 -42.22
N LEU A 21 -27.39 31.09 -42.16
CA LEU A 21 -26.51 31.82 -41.26
C LEU A 21 -26.80 31.51 -39.78
N THR A 22 -28.07 31.49 -39.40
CA THR A 22 -28.47 31.17 -38.03
C THR A 22 -28.09 29.72 -37.68
N GLY A 23 -28.32 28.78 -38.61
CA GLY A 23 -27.91 27.39 -38.45
C GLY A 23 -26.41 27.23 -38.27
N SER A 24 -25.60 27.93 -39.07
CA SER A 24 -24.14 27.92 -38.92
C SER A 24 -23.68 28.50 -37.58
N ILE A 25 -24.28 29.61 -37.13
CA ILE A 25 -23.94 30.21 -35.83
C ILE A 25 -24.28 29.26 -34.67
N VAL A 26 -25.46 28.63 -34.69
CA VAL A 26 -25.86 27.66 -33.66
C VAL A 26 -24.94 26.44 -33.66
N TYR A 27 -24.55 25.95 -34.84
CA TYR A 27 -23.62 24.83 -34.96
C TYR A 27 -22.22 25.16 -34.40
N ILE A 28 -21.67 26.33 -34.74
CA ILE A 28 -20.38 26.78 -34.22
C ILE A 28 -20.45 26.97 -32.70
N PHE A 29 -21.53 27.56 -32.21
CA PHE A 29 -21.72 27.80 -30.78
C PHE A 29 -21.80 26.50 -29.97
N THR A 30 -22.61 25.54 -30.43
CA THR A 30 -22.74 24.22 -29.76
C THR A 30 -21.44 23.43 -29.81
N SER A 31 -20.73 23.47 -30.95
CA SER A 31 -19.39 22.88 -31.08
C SER A 31 -18.37 23.52 -30.15
N GLY A 32 -18.36 24.85 -30.06
CA GLY A 32 -17.47 25.60 -29.17
C GLY A 32 -17.72 25.29 -27.69
N GLN A 33 -18.99 25.19 -27.27
CA GLN A 33 -19.34 24.80 -25.91
C GLN A 33 -18.87 23.40 -25.55
N ARG A 34 -18.95 22.45 -26.50
CA ARG A 34 -18.47 21.08 -26.29
C ARG A 34 -16.96 21.06 -26.09
N ILE A 35 -16.22 21.70 -26.99
CA ILE A 35 -14.75 21.78 -26.90
C ILE A 35 -14.31 22.45 -25.59
N PHE A 36 -14.99 23.51 -25.17
CA PHE A 36 -14.68 24.19 -23.92
C PHE A 36 -14.88 23.26 -22.71
N ARG A 37 -16.00 22.53 -22.64
CA ARG A 37 -16.28 21.59 -21.54
C ARG A 37 -15.27 20.44 -21.51
N ASP A 38 -14.91 19.89 -22.66
CA ASP A 38 -13.94 18.80 -22.74
C ASP A 38 -12.54 19.28 -22.33
N SER A 39 -12.17 20.51 -22.70
CA SER A 39 -10.91 21.14 -22.27
C SER A 39 -10.87 21.39 -20.77
N ASP A 40 -11.93 21.95 -20.21
CA ASP A 40 -12.04 22.22 -18.76
C ASP A 40 -11.94 20.93 -17.93
N ARG A 41 -12.62 19.87 -18.37
CA ARG A 41 -12.54 18.53 -17.76
C ARG A 41 -11.13 17.96 -17.78
N GLN A 42 -10.44 18.06 -18.91
CA GLN A 42 -9.05 17.58 -19.00
C GLN A 42 -8.15 18.33 -18.01
N VAL A 43 -8.29 19.67 -17.93
CA VAL A 43 -7.51 20.49 -16.98
C VAL A 43 -7.76 20.05 -15.54
N GLN A 44 -9.01 19.83 -15.14
CA GLN A 44 -9.34 19.35 -13.80
C GLN A 44 -8.68 18.01 -13.49
N ILE A 45 -8.77 17.04 -14.41
CA ILE A 45 -8.14 15.72 -14.25
C ILE A 45 -6.63 15.85 -14.12
N PHE A 46 -5.98 16.68 -14.94
CA PHE A 46 -4.54 16.94 -14.84
C PHE A 46 -4.15 17.53 -13.49
N GLN A 47 -4.94 18.46 -12.96
CA GLN A 47 -4.69 19.05 -11.64
C GLN A 47 -4.82 17.99 -10.54
N THR A 48 -5.85 17.16 -10.57
CA THR A 48 -6.06 16.07 -9.60
C THR A 48 -4.92 15.05 -9.64
N ILE A 49 -4.50 14.63 -10.84
CA ILE A 49 -3.35 13.74 -11.03
C ILE A 49 -2.08 14.32 -10.43
N ARG A 50 -1.84 15.60 -10.67
CA ARG A 50 -0.66 16.28 -10.13
C ARG A 50 -0.71 16.29 -8.60
N MET A 51 -1.85 16.67 -8.01
CA MET A 51 -2.00 16.67 -6.55
C MET A 51 -1.83 15.26 -5.96
N LEU A 52 -2.36 14.23 -6.63
CA LEU A 52 -2.17 12.82 -6.26
C LEU A 52 -0.68 12.45 -6.23
N VAL A 53 0.04 12.67 -7.33
CA VAL A 53 1.46 12.32 -7.44
C VAL A 53 2.29 13.12 -6.43
N ASP A 54 2.06 14.43 -6.31
CA ASP A 54 2.75 15.30 -5.36
C ASP A 54 2.45 14.88 -3.90
N SER A 55 1.27 14.34 -3.60
CA SER A 55 0.93 13.82 -2.27
C SER A 55 1.72 12.54 -1.96
N ILE A 56 1.72 11.58 -2.89
CA ILE A 56 2.44 10.31 -2.73
C ILE A 56 3.96 10.56 -2.64
N GLU A 57 4.51 11.42 -3.49
CA GLU A 57 5.94 11.75 -3.52
C GLU A 57 6.43 12.40 -2.23
N ARG A 58 5.57 13.15 -1.53
CA ARG A 58 5.90 13.73 -0.23
C ARG A 58 5.85 12.72 0.92
N GLU A 59 5.14 11.60 0.76
CA GLU A 59 4.88 10.64 1.83
C GLU A 59 5.77 9.39 1.79
N PHE A 60 6.14 8.91 0.61
CA PHE A 60 7.04 7.75 0.52
C PHE A 60 8.40 7.96 1.20
N PRO A 61 9.03 9.14 1.14
CA PRO A 61 10.30 9.38 1.82
C PRO A 61 10.22 9.39 3.35
N ILE A 62 9.03 9.45 3.95
CA ILE A 62 8.83 9.40 5.42
C ILE A 62 8.43 8.01 5.91
N ALA A 63 8.43 7.01 5.03
CA ALA A 63 8.28 5.62 5.42
C ALA A 63 9.40 5.21 6.38
N VAL A 64 9.04 4.51 7.44
CA VAL A 64 9.95 4.08 8.50
C VAL A 64 10.26 2.60 8.30
N ASN A 65 11.55 2.26 8.25
CA ASN A 65 11.95 0.86 8.32
C ASN A 65 11.62 0.32 9.71
N THR A 66 10.61 -0.54 9.80
CA THR A 66 10.09 -1.09 11.05
C THR A 66 9.90 -2.59 10.93
N HIS A 67 10.17 -3.34 11.98
CA HIS A 67 9.89 -4.77 11.99
C HIS A 67 8.41 -5.07 12.28
N ASN A 68 7.63 -4.04 12.67
CA ASN A 68 6.23 -4.17 13.02
C ASN A 68 5.43 -2.96 12.53
N MET A 69 4.40 -3.22 11.72
CA MET A 69 3.38 -2.26 11.30
C MET A 69 2.24 -2.16 12.33
N GLU A 70 2.13 -3.08 13.29
CA GLU A 70 1.17 -2.97 14.38
C GLU A 70 1.52 -1.79 15.30
N PHE A 71 0.46 -1.21 15.83
CA PHE A 71 0.57 -0.21 16.87
C PHE A 71 0.69 -0.80 18.27
N PHE A 72 0.34 -2.07 18.47
CA PHE A 72 0.27 -2.69 19.79
C PHE A 72 1.63 -3.23 20.24
N THR A 73 2.03 -2.79 21.43
CA THR A 73 2.83 -3.58 22.36
C THR A 73 1.80 -4.09 23.36
N ASP A 74 1.58 -5.40 23.47
CA ASP A 74 0.61 -6.01 24.41
C ASP A 74 1.05 -5.90 25.89
N ASN A 75 1.93 -4.94 26.19
CA ASN A 75 2.54 -4.75 27.49
C ASN A 75 1.55 -4.16 28.50
N THR A 76 0.65 -4.99 29.00
CA THR A 76 0.00 -4.85 30.30
C THR A 76 -0.28 -6.22 30.91
N ASP A 77 0.29 -6.43 32.10
CA ASP A 77 0.26 -7.56 33.06
C ASP A 77 -1.10 -8.23 33.39
N ASN A 78 -2.10 -8.19 32.51
CA ASN A 78 -3.40 -8.83 32.71
C ASN A 78 -3.90 -9.48 31.42
N ALA A 79 -3.06 -10.31 30.80
CA ALA A 79 -3.38 -11.12 29.63
C ALA A 79 -4.46 -12.17 29.95
N ARG A 80 -5.71 -11.72 29.96
CA ARG A 80 -6.79 -12.50 29.34
C ARG A 80 -6.85 -12.02 27.89
N PRO A 81 -6.96 -12.92 26.89
CA PRO A 81 -7.02 -12.56 25.48
C PRO A 81 -8.33 -11.79 25.25
N ARG A 82 -8.27 -10.48 25.40
CA ARG A 82 -9.39 -9.58 25.19
C ARG A 82 -8.85 -8.31 24.55
N ASN A 83 -9.06 -8.27 23.23
CA ASN A 83 -9.21 -7.05 22.43
C ASN A 83 -7.92 -6.26 22.20
N GLY A 84 -7.09 -6.77 21.29
CA GLY A 84 -5.89 -6.08 20.78
C GLY A 84 -5.38 -6.70 19.48
N GLN A 85 -5.55 -8.01 19.32
CA GLN A 85 -5.47 -8.68 18.03
C GLN A 85 -6.68 -8.31 17.16
N TYR A 86 -6.44 -8.06 15.88
CA TYR A 86 -7.50 -8.06 14.89
C TYR A 86 -8.08 -9.48 14.79
N GLU A 87 -9.14 -9.73 15.55
CA GLU A 87 -9.94 -10.94 15.40
C GLU A 87 -10.96 -10.69 14.27
N PRO A 88 -10.93 -11.46 13.17
CA PRO A 88 -11.90 -11.34 12.08
C PRO A 88 -13.34 -11.68 12.47
N ALA A 89 -13.62 -11.93 13.76
CA ALA A 89 -14.92 -12.35 14.30
C ALA A 89 -15.52 -11.40 15.36
N SER A 90 -14.86 -10.30 15.75
CA SER A 90 -15.40 -9.39 16.78
C SER A 90 -15.60 -7.96 16.27
N ASP A 91 -16.74 -7.77 15.60
CA ASP A 91 -17.63 -6.61 15.40
C ASP A 91 -17.18 -5.13 15.47
N LYS A 92 -15.93 -4.73 15.73
CA LYS A 92 -15.55 -3.30 15.78
C LYS A 92 -14.10 -2.99 15.39
N ILE A 93 -13.58 -3.45 14.26
CA ILE A 93 -12.36 -2.86 13.67
C ILE A 93 -12.47 -2.90 12.16
N MET A 94 -12.15 -1.77 11.52
CA MET A 94 -12.12 -1.51 10.08
C MET A 94 -13.08 -2.37 9.27
N PRO A 95 -14.15 -1.72 8.85
CA PRO A 95 -14.78 -2.14 7.64
C PRO A 95 -13.72 -2.24 6.53
N GLY A 96 -13.33 -3.48 6.20
CA GLY A 96 -12.28 -3.79 5.23
C GLY A 96 -11.41 -4.89 5.78
N GLN A 97 -12.05 -5.96 6.26
CA GLN A 97 -11.48 -7.28 6.10
C GLN A 97 -10.86 -7.25 4.64
N VAL A 98 -9.55 -7.36 4.50
CA VAL A 98 -9.07 -8.26 3.46
C VAL A 98 -8.65 -9.37 4.36
N VAL A 99 -9.57 -10.30 4.62
CA VAL A 99 -9.28 -11.55 5.30
C VAL A 99 -8.27 -12.19 4.37
N PHE A 100 -7.00 -11.89 4.63
CA PHE A 100 -5.91 -12.70 4.20
C PHE A 100 -5.94 -13.99 5.04
N SER A 101 -7.08 -14.70 5.00
CA SER A 101 -7.24 -16.03 5.62
C SER A 101 -6.16 -16.95 5.13
N ASP A 102 -5.74 -16.72 3.89
CA ASP A 102 -4.76 -17.52 3.19
C ASP A 102 -3.33 -17.19 3.68
N LEU A 103 -3.04 -15.97 4.16
CA LEU A 103 -1.79 -15.69 4.87
C LEU A 103 -1.71 -16.45 6.20
N GLN A 104 -2.83 -16.55 6.93
CA GLN A 104 -2.85 -17.23 8.23
C GLN A 104 -2.67 -18.74 8.08
N SER A 105 -3.13 -19.34 6.97
CA SER A 105 -2.90 -20.75 6.66
C SER A 105 -1.50 -21.05 6.12
N GLU A 106 -0.85 -20.10 5.43
CA GLU A 106 0.51 -20.28 4.89
C GLU A 106 1.63 -19.89 5.88
N LEU A 107 1.35 -19.05 6.89
CA LEU A 107 2.34 -18.58 7.87
C LEU A 107 2.37 -19.35 9.19
N GLY A 108 1.68 -20.48 9.27
CA GLY A 108 1.50 -21.22 10.51
C GLY A 108 0.53 -20.53 11.45
N SER A 109 -0.29 -21.33 12.11
CA SER A 109 -1.34 -20.94 13.05
C SER A 109 -0.78 -20.29 14.33
N GLY A 110 -0.22 -19.09 14.21
CA GLY A 110 0.17 -18.24 15.32
C GLY A 110 -0.72 -16.99 15.36
N PRO A 111 -1.28 -16.62 16.53
CA PRO A 111 -2.05 -15.38 16.65
C PRO A 111 -1.11 -14.16 16.48
N GLY A 112 -1.41 -13.26 15.55
CA GLY A 112 -0.71 -11.95 15.41
C GLY A 112 0.35 -11.79 14.29
N ALA A 113 0.39 -12.66 13.27
CA ALA A 113 1.43 -12.59 12.23
C ALA A 113 1.20 -11.53 11.11
N SER A 114 0.02 -10.91 11.04
CA SER A 114 -0.45 -10.19 9.84
C SER A 114 0.16 -8.79 9.60
N TYR A 115 1.02 -8.28 10.49
CA TYR A 115 1.58 -6.92 10.40
C TYR A 115 3.09 -6.85 10.66
N ILE A 116 3.79 -7.98 10.64
CA ILE A 116 5.21 -8.07 10.99
C ILE A 116 6.08 -7.77 9.75
N ALA A 117 6.01 -6.56 9.23
CA ALA A 117 6.85 -6.11 8.11
C ALA A 117 7.14 -4.61 8.17
N SER A 118 8.04 -4.10 7.33
CA SER A 118 8.24 -2.65 7.18
C SER A 118 7.22 -2.04 6.22
N MET A 119 6.83 -2.84 5.22
CA MET A 119 5.91 -2.49 4.16
C MET A 119 5.26 -3.80 3.66
N ALA A 120 4.05 -3.69 3.12
CA ALA A 120 3.40 -4.75 2.37
C ALA A 120 2.75 -4.19 1.10
N ILE A 121 2.83 -4.95 0.02
CA ILE A 121 2.06 -4.69 -1.20
C ILE A 121 1.20 -5.91 -1.44
N HIS A 122 -0.10 -5.69 -1.65
CA HIS A 122 -1.05 -6.72 -2.03
C HIS A 122 -1.49 -6.45 -3.47
N GLY A 123 -1.28 -7.44 -4.34
CA GLY A 123 -1.73 -7.37 -5.73
C GLY A 123 -3.13 -7.97 -5.84
N GLU A 124 -4.07 -7.24 -6.43
CA GLU A 124 -5.46 -7.68 -6.56
C GLU A 124 -6.08 -7.19 -7.88
N ASP A 125 -7.07 -7.95 -8.36
CA ASP A 125 -7.87 -7.58 -9.53
C ASP A 125 -9.31 -7.31 -9.10
N TYR A 126 -10.01 -6.44 -9.82
CA TYR A 126 -11.46 -6.34 -9.74
C TYR A 126 -12.08 -6.26 -11.13
N GLU A 127 -13.28 -6.82 -11.25
CA GLU A 127 -14.09 -6.69 -12.45
C GLU A 127 -14.91 -5.40 -12.38
N ASP A 128 -14.75 -4.52 -13.37
CA ASP A 128 -15.59 -3.34 -13.45
C ASP A 128 -17.04 -3.75 -13.78
N PRO A 129 -18.03 -3.40 -12.95
CA PRO A 129 -19.39 -3.88 -13.12
C PRO A 129 -20.05 -3.42 -14.44
N LYS A 130 -19.55 -2.33 -15.06
CA LYS A 130 -20.13 -1.76 -16.29
C LYS A 130 -19.42 -2.27 -17.54
N SER A 131 -18.09 -2.20 -17.62
CA SER A 131 -17.35 -2.64 -18.80
C SER A 131 -17.14 -4.16 -18.81
N LYS A 132 -17.25 -4.83 -17.66
CA LYS A 132 -16.91 -6.25 -17.50
C LYS A 132 -15.44 -6.57 -17.77
N GLU A 133 -14.61 -5.53 -17.79
CA GLU A 133 -13.16 -5.65 -17.91
C GLU A 133 -12.54 -5.81 -16.53
N LEU A 134 -11.44 -6.56 -16.46
CA LEU A 134 -10.63 -6.71 -15.26
C LEU A 134 -9.60 -5.59 -15.18
N PHE A 135 -9.51 -4.96 -14.01
CA PHE A 135 -8.53 -3.92 -13.70
C PHE A 135 -7.76 -4.25 -12.43
N ARG A 136 -6.53 -3.71 -12.31
CA ARG A 136 -5.74 -3.82 -11.07
C ARG A 136 -6.27 -2.89 -9.98
N CYS A 137 -6.34 -3.38 -8.75
CA CYS A 137 -6.65 -2.61 -7.54
C CYS A 137 -5.68 -2.95 -6.41
N ASP A 138 -4.38 -2.91 -6.71
CA ASP A 138 -3.34 -3.21 -5.73
C ASP A 138 -3.47 -2.31 -4.48
N ALA A 139 -3.00 -2.79 -3.33
CA ALA A 139 -2.95 -2.03 -2.09
C ALA A 139 -1.51 -1.98 -1.56
N ILE A 140 -1.09 -0.83 -1.03
CA ILE A 140 0.23 -0.66 -0.41
C ILE A 140 0.09 -0.12 1.01
N TYR A 141 0.77 -0.79 1.94
CA TYR A 141 0.75 -0.52 3.37
C TYR A 141 2.16 -0.24 3.87
N TYR A 142 2.35 0.83 4.62
CA TYR A 142 3.63 1.11 5.28
C TYR A 142 3.47 2.00 6.49
N ARG A 143 4.41 1.89 7.43
CA ARG A 143 4.47 2.78 8.59
C ARG A 143 5.22 4.05 8.24
N ALA A 144 4.75 5.20 8.72
CA ALA A 144 5.38 6.49 8.51
C ALA A 144 5.18 7.43 9.71
N VAL A 145 6.09 8.40 9.88
CA VAL A 145 5.89 9.53 10.80
C VAL A 145 5.19 10.65 10.05
N THR A 146 3.88 10.82 10.26
CA THR A 146 3.06 11.80 9.54
C THR A 146 2.34 12.77 10.49
N ASN A 147 1.83 13.86 9.94
CA ASN A 147 1.03 14.83 10.69
C ASN A 147 -0.41 14.33 10.83
N VAL A 148 -0.82 14.05 12.06
CA VAL A 148 -2.19 13.68 12.41
C VAL A 148 -2.75 14.72 13.37
N LYS A 149 -3.81 15.43 12.94
CA LYS A 149 -4.48 16.47 13.74
C LYS A 149 -3.49 17.51 14.31
N GLY A 150 -2.53 17.95 13.48
CA GLY A 150 -1.54 18.97 13.84
C GLY A 150 -0.32 18.47 14.63
N ALA A 151 -0.22 17.18 14.92
CA ALA A 151 0.94 16.60 15.62
C ALA A 151 1.62 15.52 14.77
N ARG A 152 2.96 15.46 14.81
CA ARG A 152 3.72 14.35 14.20
C ARG A 152 3.54 13.07 15.00
N ARG A 153 3.11 12.00 14.34
CA ARG A 153 2.83 10.70 14.96
C ARG A 153 3.23 9.57 14.03
N ASN A 154 3.58 8.43 14.62
CA ASN A 154 3.63 7.17 13.89
C ASN A 154 2.22 6.78 13.46
N ALA A 155 2.07 6.50 12.18
CA ALA A 155 0.83 6.07 11.56
C ALA A 155 1.11 4.97 10.53
N LEU A 156 0.08 4.19 10.24
CA LEU A 156 0.06 3.20 9.18
C LEU A 156 -0.71 3.85 8.04
N ILE A 157 -0.04 3.95 6.90
CA ILE A 157 -0.58 4.55 5.70
C ILE A 157 -0.96 3.41 4.75
N CYS A 158 -2.18 3.48 4.21
CA CYS A 158 -2.65 2.59 3.16
C CYS A 158 -3.14 3.41 1.97
N TYR A 159 -2.78 2.95 0.76
CA TYR A 159 -3.35 3.41 -0.50
C TYR A 159 -4.05 2.23 -1.18
N CYS A 160 -5.30 2.43 -1.58
CA CYS A 160 -6.08 1.44 -2.33
C CYS A 160 -7.20 2.12 -3.13
N ILE A 161 -7.68 1.44 -4.17
CA ILE A 161 -8.91 1.86 -4.86
C ILE A 161 -10.11 1.34 -4.07
N GLU A 162 -11.08 2.22 -3.84
CA GLU A 162 -12.39 1.85 -3.34
C GLU A 162 -13.43 1.93 -4.46
N THR A 163 -14.15 0.83 -4.68
CA THR A 163 -15.15 0.69 -5.75
C THR A 163 -16.59 0.78 -5.23
N ASP A 164 -16.79 0.67 -3.91
CA ASP A 164 -18.09 0.79 -3.24
C ASP A 164 -18.05 1.94 -2.23
N VAL A 165 -18.54 3.12 -2.62
CA VAL A 165 -18.71 4.23 -1.66
C VAL A 165 -20.04 4.04 -0.97
N ARG A 166 -20.05 3.30 0.15
CA ARG A 166 -21.09 3.46 1.17
C ARG A 166 -20.77 4.71 1.98
N ASP A 167 -21.78 5.53 2.22
CA ASP A 167 -21.68 6.71 3.08
C ASP A 167 -21.12 6.33 4.47
N ASP A 168 -20.11 7.08 4.92
CA ASP A 168 -19.57 7.18 6.30
C ASP A 168 -18.99 5.95 7.02
N GLU A 169 -18.96 4.77 6.43
CA GLU A 169 -18.25 3.61 7.00
C GLU A 169 -17.02 3.25 6.15
N PRO A 170 -15.89 2.83 6.73
CA PRO A 170 -14.80 2.25 5.95
C PRO A 170 -15.33 1.05 5.13
N PRO A 171 -14.55 0.44 4.23
CA PRO A 171 -15.05 -0.62 3.35
C PRO A 171 -15.25 -2.01 4.02
N ILE A 172 -16.30 -2.34 4.82
CA ILE A 172 -16.51 -3.66 5.51
C ILE A 172 -16.35 -4.79 4.49
N GLN A 173 -15.35 -5.68 4.63
CA GLN A 173 -15.39 -6.95 3.90
C GLN A 173 -16.37 -7.92 4.50
N GLY A 174 -16.73 -8.86 3.65
CA GLY A 174 -17.64 -9.94 3.97
C GLY A 174 -18.84 -9.96 3.03
N SER A 175 -18.75 -9.38 1.83
CA SER A 175 -19.61 -9.79 0.70
C SER A 175 -18.95 -9.50 -0.64
N TYR A 176 -17.89 -10.24 -0.96
CA TYR A 176 -17.56 -10.53 -2.37
C TYR A 176 -18.18 -11.85 -2.85
N SER A 177 -19.08 -12.45 -2.06
CA SER A 177 -19.86 -13.62 -2.47
C SER A 177 -21.35 -13.41 -2.21
N ASN A 178 -22.11 -13.38 -3.30
CA ASN A 178 -23.55 -13.64 -3.44
C ASN A 178 -24.58 -12.51 -3.32
N GLU A 179 -24.21 -11.26 -3.07
CA GLU A 179 -25.16 -10.13 -3.21
C GLU A 179 -24.73 -9.06 -4.22
N LEU A 180 -24.27 -9.52 -5.39
CA LEU A 180 -24.21 -8.72 -6.64
C LEU A 180 -25.61 -8.41 -7.21
N LYS A 181 -26.59 -8.15 -6.33
CA LYS A 181 -28.01 -7.97 -6.65
C LYS A 181 -28.56 -6.62 -6.23
N CYS A 182 -27.76 -5.56 -6.10
CA CYS A 182 -28.27 -4.25 -5.73
C CYS A 182 -27.53 -3.04 -6.34
N LEU A 183 -27.03 -3.09 -7.58
CA LEU A 183 -26.42 -1.90 -8.21
C LEU A 183 -26.80 -1.72 -9.69
N LYS A 184 -28.11 -1.69 -9.97
CA LYS A 184 -28.61 -1.29 -11.29
C LYS A 184 -28.71 0.22 -11.51
N ASP A 185 -28.57 1.07 -10.48
CA ASP A 185 -29.03 2.47 -10.60
C ASP A 185 -28.21 3.58 -9.93
N LYS A 186 -26.97 3.37 -9.47
CA LYS A 186 -26.17 4.49 -8.90
C LYS A 186 -24.72 4.52 -9.40
N ARG A 187 -24.27 5.75 -9.67
CA ARG A 187 -23.08 6.17 -10.41
C ARG A 187 -21.82 6.06 -9.56
N TYR A 188 -21.38 4.85 -9.21
CA TYR A 188 -20.16 4.70 -8.39
C TYR A 188 -18.93 4.68 -9.29
N LEU A 189 -17.99 5.57 -9.03
CA LEU A 189 -16.75 5.70 -9.78
C LEU A 189 -15.61 5.36 -8.82
N PRO A 190 -14.67 4.49 -9.22
CA PRO A 190 -13.61 4.09 -8.31
C PRO A 190 -12.74 5.29 -7.91
N VAL A 191 -12.42 5.35 -6.63
CA VAL A 191 -11.65 6.44 -6.01
C VAL A 191 -10.40 5.84 -5.38
N LEU A 192 -9.24 6.40 -5.73
CA LEU A 192 -8.01 6.10 -5.01
C LEU A 192 -8.04 6.85 -3.68
N LYS A 193 -8.11 6.08 -2.59
CA LYS A 193 -8.16 6.60 -1.23
C LYS A 193 -6.83 6.41 -0.52
N ARG A 194 -6.63 7.28 0.46
CA ARG A 194 -5.58 7.19 1.44
C ARG A 194 -6.17 7.06 2.83
N TYR A 195 -5.68 6.06 3.55
CA TYR A 195 -6.02 5.81 4.94
C TYR A 195 -4.81 6.10 5.82
N VAL A 196 -5.01 6.88 6.88
CA VAL A 196 -4.01 7.13 7.93
C VAL A 196 -4.56 6.60 9.23
N ILE A 197 -4.05 5.46 9.65
CA ILE A 197 -4.44 4.78 10.88
C ILE A 197 -3.45 5.17 11.97
N TYR A 198 -3.91 5.50 13.17
CA TYR A 198 -3.08 5.95 14.28
C TYR A 198 -3.71 5.66 15.65
N LYS A 199 -2.88 5.63 16.69
CA LYS A 199 -3.34 5.54 18.09
C LYS A 199 -3.81 6.88 18.62
N ASP A 200 -4.97 6.91 19.29
CA ASP A 200 -5.37 8.10 20.04
C ASP A 200 -4.49 8.26 21.29
N PRO A 201 -3.84 9.41 21.51
CA PRO A 201 -3.05 9.65 22.73
C PRO A 201 -3.88 9.58 24.01
N LYS A 202 -5.19 9.85 23.94
CA LYS A 202 -6.09 9.81 25.10
C LYS A 202 -6.59 8.39 25.37
N GLU A 203 -6.66 7.56 24.33
CA GLU A 203 -7.18 6.20 24.36
C GLU A 203 -6.24 5.30 23.54
N PRO A 204 -5.06 4.94 24.08
CA PRO A 204 -4.01 4.25 23.32
C PRO A 204 -4.39 2.83 22.88
N THR A 205 -5.50 2.29 23.40
CA THR A 205 -6.12 1.03 23.00
C THR A 205 -7.05 1.18 21.79
N VAL A 206 -7.41 2.41 21.42
CA VAL A 206 -8.34 2.70 20.32
C VAL A 206 -7.57 3.20 19.10
N LEU A 207 -7.73 2.50 17.98
CA LEU A 207 -7.28 2.94 16.68
C LEU A 207 -8.28 3.93 16.08
N LYS A 208 -7.77 5.04 15.58
CA LYS A 208 -8.53 6.00 14.78
C LYS A 208 -7.94 6.05 13.38
N TYR A 209 -8.78 6.36 12.40
CA TYR A 209 -8.33 6.56 11.04
C TYR A 209 -8.77 7.92 10.50
N LEU A 210 -8.03 8.42 9.53
CA LEU A 210 -8.43 9.50 8.65
C LEU A 210 -8.46 8.92 7.24
N ASN A 211 -9.57 9.11 6.53
CA ASN A 211 -9.65 8.81 5.10
C ASN A 211 -9.47 10.11 4.31
N SER A 212 -8.94 10.00 3.11
CA SER A 212 -8.81 11.12 2.18
C SER A 212 -8.93 10.60 0.76
N ASP A 213 -9.83 11.20 -0.01
CA ASP A 213 -9.98 10.90 -1.42
C ASP A 213 -8.87 11.64 -2.17
N LEU A 214 -7.95 10.90 -2.78
CA LEU A 214 -6.81 11.50 -3.48
C LEU A 214 -7.14 11.81 -4.94
N CYS A 215 -7.81 10.86 -5.61
CA CYS A 215 -8.21 11.00 -6.99
C CYS A 215 -9.43 10.14 -7.27
N SER A 216 -10.51 10.77 -7.73
CA SER A 216 -11.64 10.05 -8.29
C SER A 216 -11.29 9.54 -9.71
N TYR A 217 -12.07 8.59 -10.23
CA TYR A 217 -11.95 8.04 -11.58
C TYR A 217 -10.68 7.21 -11.84
N VAL A 218 -10.06 6.65 -10.80
CA VAL A 218 -8.90 5.75 -10.97
C VAL A 218 -9.44 4.34 -11.20
N LEU A 219 -9.43 3.87 -12.44
CA LEU A 219 -9.90 2.52 -12.79
C LEU A 219 -8.86 1.44 -12.49
N ASP A 220 -7.58 1.76 -12.64
CA ASP A 220 -6.50 0.79 -12.52
C ASP A 220 -5.42 1.40 -11.64
N PHE A 221 -5.09 0.74 -10.54
CA PHE A 221 -3.99 1.07 -9.66
C PHE A 221 -3.11 -0.15 -9.49
N LYS A 222 -1.88 -0.02 -9.96
CA LYS A 222 -0.89 -1.10 -9.96
C LYS A 222 0.37 -0.63 -9.28
N VAL A 223 0.94 -1.48 -8.44
CA VAL A 223 2.18 -1.24 -7.70
C VAL A 223 3.20 -2.32 -8.04
N SER A 224 4.38 -1.88 -8.47
CA SER A 224 5.54 -2.74 -8.70
C SER A 224 6.68 -2.27 -7.80
N TYR A 225 7.53 -3.18 -7.31
CA TYR A 225 8.64 -2.82 -6.44
C TYR A 225 9.99 -3.11 -7.11
N PHE A 226 10.99 -2.30 -6.77
CA PHE A 226 12.36 -2.52 -7.22
C PHE A 226 13.02 -3.61 -6.39
N PHE A 227 13.64 -4.58 -7.06
CA PHE A 227 14.45 -5.62 -6.45
C PHE A 227 15.81 -5.68 -7.14
N HIS A 228 16.87 -5.75 -6.35
CA HIS A 228 18.22 -6.01 -6.83
C HIS A 228 19.05 -6.59 -5.69
N ASN A 229 19.71 -7.72 -5.93
CA ASN A 229 20.74 -8.23 -5.04
C ASN A 229 22.12 -7.64 -5.45
N PRO A 230 22.65 -6.63 -4.74
CA PRO A 230 23.93 -6.04 -5.09
C PRO A 230 25.14 -6.97 -4.86
N HIS A 231 24.92 -8.11 -4.21
CA HIS A 231 25.96 -9.08 -3.87
C HIS A 231 26.03 -10.27 -4.81
N ASP A 232 25.10 -10.35 -5.77
CA ASP A 232 25.13 -11.35 -6.83
C ASP A 232 25.37 -10.65 -8.17
N SER A 233 26.56 -10.84 -8.74
CA SER A 233 26.93 -10.24 -10.03
C SER A 233 26.08 -10.74 -11.20
N THR A 234 25.33 -11.83 -11.00
CA THR A 234 24.43 -12.40 -12.01
C THR A 234 22.99 -11.92 -11.86
N ASP A 235 22.64 -11.28 -10.74
CA ASP A 235 21.29 -10.76 -10.51
C ASP A 235 21.12 -9.36 -11.11
N GLU A 236 20.26 -9.26 -12.13
CA GLU A 236 19.93 -7.99 -12.75
C GLU A 236 18.86 -7.24 -11.94
N ALA A 237 19.12 -5.95 -11.70
CA ALA A 237 18.16 -5.04 -11.11
C ALA A 237 16.86 -4.99 -11.93
N LYS A 238 15.72 -5.27 -11.29
CA LYS A 238 14.43 -5.39 -11.96
C LYS A 238 13.27 -4.85 -11.14
N PHE A 239 12.18 -4.53 -11.82
CA PHE A 239 10.90 -4.25 -11.17
C PHE A 239 10.06 -5.51 -11.18
N ILE A 240 9.56 -5.89 -10.01
CA ILE A 240 8.72 -7.06 -9.81
C ILE A 240 7.28 -6.60 -9.65
N GLU A 241 6.41 -7.18 -10.45
CA GLU A 241 4.97 -7.00 -10.37
C GLU A 241 4.37 -8.17 -9.59
N LEU A 242 3.38 -7.89 -8.75
CA LEU A 242 2.72 -8.93 -7.97
C LEU A 242 1.57 -9.57 -8.77
N PRO A 243 1.48 -10.90 -8.84
CA PRO A 243 0.27 -11.58 -9.30
C PRO A 243 -0.96 -11.16 -8.47
N ALA A 244 -2.16 -11.25 -9.06
CA ALA A 244 -3.41 -11.06 -8.31
C ALA A 244 -3.53 -12.09 -7.18
N GLY A 245 -4.13 -11.71 -6.04
CA GLY A 245 -4.31 -12.56 -4.87
C GLY A 245 -3.02 -12.78 -4.05
N THR A 246 -1.92 -12.12 -4.38
CA THR A 246 -0.63 -12.33 -3.68
C THR A 246 -0.21 -11.11 -2.87
N THR A 247 0.62 -11.34 -1.85
CA THR A 247 1.16 -10.29 -0.99
C THR A 247 2.68 -10.40 -0.93
N LYS A 248 3.39 -9.30 -1.19
CA LYS A 248 4.81 -9.17 -0.88
C LYS A 248 4.98 -8.40 0.42
N GLU A 249 5.57 -9.05 1.40
CA GLU A 249 6.03 -8.43 2.64
C GLU A 249 7.51 -8.11 2.56
N PHE A 250 7.88 -6.92 3.01
CA PHE A 250 9.28 -6.48 3.07
C PHE A 250 9.85 -6.75 4.46
N CYS A 251 10.06 -8.03 4.74
CA CYS A 251 10.63 -8.52 5.99
C CYS A 251 11.33 -9.87 5.77
N TYR A 252 12.55 -10.00 6.30
CA TYR A 252 13.17 -11.30 6.47
C TYR A 252 12.68 -11.94 7.75
N ARG A 253 12.33 -13.23 7.70
CA ARG A 253 11.96 -14.04 8.86
C ARG A 253 12.65 -15.39 8.78
N GLY A 254 12.99 -15.95 9.93
CA GLY A 254 13.55 -17.30 10.00
C GLY A 254 14.01 -17.68 11.39
N GLU A 255 14.75 -18.78 11.45
CA GLU A 255 15.26 -19.38 12.67
C GLU A 255 16.79 -19.47 12.58
N GLY A 256 17.50 -19.26 13.68
CA GLY A 256 18.95 -19.29 13.72
C GLY A 256 19.45 -19.64 15.11
N GLN A 257 20.77 -19.77 15.26
CA GLN A 257 21.41 -20.02 16.55
C GLN A 257 22.28 -18.84 16.93
N ILE A 258 22.05 -18.24 18.09
CA ILE A 258 22.96 -17.22 18.61
C ILE A 258 23.99 -17.81 19.56
N ARG A 259 25.21 -17.28 19.47
CA ARG A 259 26.31 -17.53 20.40
C ARG A 259 27.04 -16.23 20.68
N GLU A 260 27.60 -16.12 21.88
CA GLU A 260 28.59 -15.11 22.18
C GLU A 260 29.99 -15.70 21.95
N VAL A 261 30.75 -15.08 21.06
CA VAL A 261 32.13 -15.46 20.76
C VAL A 261 32.99 -14.20 20.85
N ASP A 262 34.02 -14.24 21.69
CA ASP A 262 34.94 -13.12 21.92
C ASP A 262 34.24 -11.79 22.31
N GLY A 263 33.11 -11.88 23.05
CA GLY A 263 32.31 -10.72 23.46
C GLY A 263 31.40 -10.15 22.37
N GLN A 264 31.28 -10.83 21.23
CA GLN A 264 30.40 -10.46 20.13
C GLN A 264 29.29 -11.49 19.97
N ILE A 265 28.04 -11.03 19.92
CA ILE A 265 26.90 -11.89 19.67
C ILE A 265 26.80 -12.09 18.16
N ARG A 266 26.78 -13.34 17.72
CA ARG A 266 26.58 -13.68 16.31
C ARG A 266 25.48 -14.73 16.15
N MET A 267 24.71 -14.61 15.08
CA MET A 267 23.75 -15.62 14.64
C MET A 267 24.37 -16.46 13.54
N GLU A 268 24.44 -17.75 13.79
CA GLU A 268 24.81 -18.77 12.84
C GLU A 268 23.53 -19.44 12.31
N TYR A 269 23.57 -19.78 11.02
CA TYR A 269 22.49 -20.48 10.35
C TYR A 269 22.95 -21.92 10.06
N PRO A 270 22.61 -22.91 10.91
CA PRO A 270 23.18 -24.25 10.80
C PRO A 270 22.84 -24.95 9.47
N ASN A 271 21.73 -24.56 8.83
CA ASN A 271 21.34 -25.05 7.50
C ASN A 271 21.18 -23.87 6.53
N PHE A 272 22.29 -23.44 5.94
CA PHE A 272 22.31 -22.46 4.85
C PHE A 272 21.84 -23.12 3.54
N THR A 273 20.52 -23.32 3.40
CA THR A 273 19.91 -23.66 2.13
C THR A 273 19.18 -22.42 1.60
N PRO A 274 19.57 -21.81 0.46
CA PRO A 274 18.89 -20.64 -0.09
C PRO A 274 17.37 -20.92 -0.20
N ALA A 275 16.56 -20.04 0.41
CA ALA A 275 15.11 -20.08 0.39
C ALA A 275 14.64 -19.17 -0.76
N PRO A 276 13.43 -19.37 -1.28
CA PRO A 276 13.18 -19.52 -2.70
C PRO A 276 13.14 -18.18 -3.39
N GLU A 277 14.24 -17.78 -4.02
CA GLU A 277 14.30 -16.78 -5.09
C GLU A 277 15.75 -16.69 -5.61
N ASN A 278 16.41 -17.82 -5.91
CA ASN A 278 17.73 -17.90 -6.59
C ASN A 278 18.87 -16.98 -6.10
N ALA A 279 18.75 -16.33 -4.94
CA ALA A 279 19.75 -15.38 -4.46
C ALA A 279 20.83 -16.14 -3.68
N ALA A 280 22.09 -15.96 -4.07
CA ALA A 280 23.25 -16.41 -3.30
C ALA A 280 23.28 -15.80 -1.88
N ASP A 281 22.57 -14.70 -1.67
CA ASP A 281 22.52 -13.95 -0.42
C ASP A 281 21.08 -13.64 0.00
N LYS A 282 20.61 -14.36 1.03
CA LYS A 282 19.28 -14.19 1.62
C LYS A 282 19.07 -12.82 2.27
N PHE A 283 20.13 -12.12 2.66
CA PHE A 283 20.08 -10.86 3.40
C PHE A 283 20.54 -9.68 2.55
N SER A 284 20.33 -9.75 1.24
CA SER A 284 20.78 -8.75 0.29
C SER A 284 20.16 -7.36 0.51
N GLN A 285 18.99 -7.29 1.14
CA GLN A 285 18.26 -6.04 1.39
C GLN A 285 18.48 -5.45 2.79
N ILE A 286 19.32 -6.06 3.63
CA ILE A 286 19.72 -5.52 4.93
C ILE A 286 21.22 -5.24 4.96
N ALA A 287 21.61 -4.23 5.75
CA ALA A 287 22.96 -3.72 5.86
C ALA A 287 23.39 -3.51 7.33
N PRO A 288 24.70 -3.39 7.59
CA PRO A 288 25.18 -2.89 8.87
C PRO A 288 24.51 -1.57 9.27
N GLY A 289 24.03 -1.50 10.52
CA GLY A 289 23.23 -0.40 11.05
C GLY A 289 21.73 -0.68 11.09
N ASP A 290 21.23 -1.63 10.29
CA ASP A 290 19.83 -2.03 10.34
C ASP A 290 19.49 -2.76 11.64
N LYS A 291 18.19 -2.74 11.96
CA LYS A 291 17.64 -3.37 13.15
C LYS A 291 17.16 -4.79 12.84
N ILE A 292 17.49 -5.70 13.72
CA ILE A 292 17.00 -7.08 13.73
C ILE A 292 16.45 -7.40 15.11
N PHE A 293 15.38 -8.16 15.14
CA PHE A 293 14.73 -8.55 16.38
C PHE A 293 14.91 -10.04 16.54
N LEU A 294 15.46 -10.41 17.69
CA LEU A 294 15.70 -11.80 18.05
C LEU A 294 14.74 -12.19 19.16
N TYR A 295 14.26 -13.43 19.07
CA TYR A 295 13.34 -14.05 20.02
C TYR A 295 13.93 -15.39 20.46
N VAL A 296 13.91 -15.66 21.77
CA VAL A 296 14.39 -16.91 22.37
C VAL A 296 13.19 -17.77 22.73
N ASP A 297 13.23 -19.04 22.38
CA ASP A 297 12.21 -20.00 22.77
C ASP A 297 12.39 -20.45 24.24
N GLU A 298 11.77 -19.74 25.18
CA GLU A 298 11.76 -20.13 26.60
C GLU A 298 10.55 -21.01 26.96
N LYS A 299 10.48 -22.24 26.44
CA LYS A 299 9.71 -23.39 26.99
C LYS A 299 8.19 -23.27 27.23
N THR A 300 7.55 -22.13 27.02
CA THR A 300 6.10 -22.00 27.10
C THR A 300 5.52 -21.94 25.69
N ASP A 301 4.72 -22.95 25.33
CA ASP A 301 3.96 -23.05 24.06
C ASP A 301 3.00 -21.85 23.80
N GLU A 302 2.98 -20.84 24.66
CA GLU A 302 2.18 -19.63 24.53
C GLU A 302 3.06 -18.46 24.08
N TRP A 303 2.90 -18.13 22.80
CA TRP A 303 3.60 -17.08 22.07
C TRP A 303 3.15 -15.69 22.53
N THR A 304 4.06 -14.85 23.06
CA THR A 304 3.81 -13.40 23.12
C THR A 304 4.95 -12.63 22.46
N TRP A 305 4.61 -11.71 21.55
CA TRP A 305 5.56 -10.94 20.75
C TRP A 305 6.27 -9.83 21.54
N GLU A 306 6.13 -9.81 22.86
CA GLU A 306 6.65 -8.78 23.76
C GLU A 306 8.10 -9.00 24.19
N ASP A 307 8.58 -10.25 24.13
CA ASP A 307 9.94 -10.62 24.53
C ASP A 307 10.99 -10.42 23.43
N ASN A 308 10.62 -9.74 22.34
CA ASN A 308 11.52 -9.43 21.25
C ASN A 308 12.64 -8.48 21.69
N ARG A 309 13.87 -8.94 21.53
CA ARG A 309 15.06 -8.16 21.90
C ARG A 309 15.60 -7.47 20.64
N GLU A 310 15.73 -6.15 20.70
CA GLU A 310 16.28 -5.36 19.61
C GLU A 310 17.80 -5.50 19.56
N TYR A 311 18.31 -5.82 18.37
CA TYR A 311 19.72 -5.83 18.04
C TYR A 311 19.96 -4.93 16.83
N ILE A 312 21.17 -4.40 16.75
CA ILE A 312 21.64 -3.67 15.58
C ILE A 312 22.67 -4.55 14.88
N ILE A 313 22.51 -4.72 13.57
CA ILE A 313 23.45 -5.46 12.74
C ILE A 313 24.75 -4.67 12.70
N ASP A 314 25.82 -5.28 13.17
CA ASP A 314 27.17 -4.69 13.20
C ASP A 314 27.94 -5.07 11.93
N ALA A 315 27.86 -6.34 11.53
CA ALA A 315 28.44 -6.86 10.31
C ALA A 315 27.65 -8.05 9.79
N ILE A 316 27.74 -8.30 8.48
CA ILE A 316 27.18 -9.50 7.83
C ILE A 316 28.33 -10.16 7.09
N ASP A 317 28.73 -11.35 7.52
CA ASP A 317 29.61 -12.20 6.72
C ASP A 317 28.76 -13.01 5.74
N ARG A 318 28.65 -12.50 4.51
CA ARG A 318 27.83 -13.10 3.46
C ARG A 318 28.40 -14.41 2.92
N SER A 319 29.67 -14.72 3.19
CA SER A 319 30.28 -15.99 2.77
C SER A 319 29.83 -17.15 3.64
N THR A 320 29.60 -16.89 4.93
CA THR A 320 29.13 -17.88 5.91
C THR A 320 27.64 -17.72 6.26
N GLY A 321 27.03 -16.60 5.87
CA GLY A 321 25.67 -16.23 6.29
C GLY A 321 25.59 -15.79 7.75
N THR A 322 26.73 -15.52 8.40
CA THR A 322 26.80 -15.13 9.81
C THR A 322 26.47 -13.66 9.96
N ILE A 323 25.58 -13.32 10.89
CA ILE A 323 25.27 -11.93 11.23
C ILE A 323 25.82 -11.63 12.62
N TYR A 324 26.56 -10.54 12.71
CA TYR A 324 27.11 -10.04 13.97
C TYR A 324 26.24 -8.90 14.48
N PHE A 325 26.05 -8.86 15.79
CA PHE A 325 25.17 -7.90 16.42
C PHE A 325 25.88 -7.11 17.51
N ARG A 326 25.32 -5.92 17.74
CA ARG A 326 25.49 -5.18 18.98
C ARG A 326 24.12 -4.98 19.64
N PRO A 327 24.04 -4.90 20.98
CA PRO A 327 22.80 -4.63 21.67
C PRO A 327 22.13 -3.34 21.15
N GLY A 328 20.81 -3.40 20.94
CA GLY A 328 19.99 -2.24 20.60
C GLY A 328 19.54 -1.52 21.87
N SER A 329 18.30 -1.01 21.84
CA SER A 329 17.68 -0.35 22.99
C SER A 329 17.13 -1.32 24.05
N SER A 330 16.91 -2.59 23.69
CA SER A 330 16.47 -3.63 24.61
C SER A 330 17.66 -4.23 25.39
N PRO A 331 17.46 -4.70 26.63
CA PRO A 331 18.49 -5.45 27.35
C PRO A 331 18.94 -6.65 26.50
N PRO A 332 20.23 -6.92 26.30
CA PRO A 332 20.66 -8.04 25.48
C PRO A 332 20.27 -9.38 26.12
N ILE A 333 19.92 -10.36 25.29
CA ILE A 333 20.01 -11.76 25.68
C ILE A 333 21.49 -12.03 25.96
N SER A 334 21.78 -12.71 27.07
CA SER A 334 23.11 -13.19 27.41
C SER A 334 23.17 -14.67 27.05
N PRO A 335 23.42 -15.05 25.78
CA PRO A 335 23.57 -16.45 25.42
C PRO A 335 24.78 -17.03 26.15
N ASP A 336 24.66 -18.26 26.66
CA ASP A 336 25.79 -18.97 27.25
C ASP A 336 26.87 -19.18 26.16
N PRO A 337 28.13 -18.76 26.35
CA PRO A 337 29.21 -19.01 25.39
C PRO A 337 29.37 -20.51 25.06
N ALA A 338 28.97 -21.40 25.97
CA ALA A 338 29.07 -22.85 25.81
C ALA A 338 27.85 -23.49 25.13
N MET A 339 26.70 -22.82 25.06
CA MET A 339 25.47 -23.37 24.49
C MET A 339 24.80 -22.39 23.51
N PRO A 340 24.72 -22.72 22.20
CA PRO A 340 23.89 -21.96 21.28
C PRO A 340 22.46 -21.89 21.78
N LEU A 341 21.86 -20.72 21.58
CA LEU A 341 20.46 -20.51 21.84
C LEU A 341 19.72 -20.45 20.50
N ASP A 342 18.74 -21.33 20.33
CA ASP A 342 17.86 -21.29 19.18
C ASP A 342 17.00 -20.03 19.27
N VAL A 343 17.02 -19.24 18.20
CA VAL A 343 16.25 -18.00 18.10
C VAL A 343 15.44 -17.96 16.83
N LYS A 344 14.30 -17.29 16.91
CA LYS A 344 13.62 -16.76 15.74
C LYS A 344 14.04 -15.33 15.53
N PHE A 345 14.08 -14.88 14.29
CA PHE A 345 14.34 -13.47 14.01
C PHE A 345 13.43 -12.89 12.94
N ARG A 346 13.42 -11.56 12.96
CA ARG A 346 12.87 -10.74 11.88
C ARG A 346 13.72 -9.52 11.62
N ALA A 347 13.89 -9.18 10.35
CA ALA A 347 14.56 -7.97 9.91
C ALA A 347 13.70 -7.30 8.83
N GLY A 348 13.03 -6.22 9.19
CA GLY A 348 12.28 -5.40 8.25
C GLY A 348 13.23 -4.67 7.30
N TYR A 349 12.82 -4.52 6.04
CA TYR A 349 13.52 -3.68 5.07
C TYR A 349 12.53 -2.93 4.20
N LEU A 350 12.97 -1.88 3.52
CA LEU A 350 12.14 -1.16 2.54
C LEU A 350 12.75 -1.31 1.15
N PRO A 351 11.94 -1.49 0.10
CA PRO A 351 12.46 -1.48 -1.26
C PRO A 351 13.01 -0.07 -1.57
N SER A 352 14.07 0.02 -2.36
CA SER A 352 14.67 1.32 -2.71
C SER A 352 13.71 2.23 -3.51
N CYS A 353 12.78 1.63 -4.25
CA CYS A 353 11.84 2.33 -5.11
C CYS A 353 10.59 1.48 -5.35
N VAL A 354 9.45 2.13 -5.54
CA VAL A 354 8.22 1.54 -6.08
C VAL A 354 7.76 2.29 -7.32
N ILE A 355 7.18 1.58 -8.27
CA ILE A 355 6.47 2.16 -9.40
C ILE A 355 4.98 2.08 -9.09
N MET A 356 4.28 3.19 -9.27
CA MET A 356 2.82 3.17 -9.30
C MET A 356 2.31 3.58 -10.67
N SER A 357 1.33 2.83 -11.15
CA SER A 357 0.64 3.04 -12.41
C SER A 357 -0.84 3.29 -12.14
N PHE A 358 -1.37 4.37 -12.73
CA PHE A 358 -2.75 4.80 -12.58
C PHE A 358 -3.40 4.93 -13.96
N LYS A 359 -4.50 4.21 -14.24
CA LYS A 359 -5.37 4.52 -15.39
C LYS A 359 -6.58 5.31 -14.91
N ILE A 360 -6.78 6.47 -15.52
CA ILE A 360 -7.78 7.45 -15.10
C ILE A 360 -8.78 7.67 -16.23
N CYS A 361 -10.05 7.66 -15.88
CA CYS A 361 -11.15 7.82 -16.81
C CYS A 361 -11.93 9.13 -16.62
N ASP A 362 -12.82 9.42 -17.56
CA ASP A 362 -13.84 10.45 -17.38
C ASP A 362 -15.15 9.86 -16.79
N GLU A 363 -16.16 10.73 -16.68
CA GLU A 363 -17.54 10.36 -16.39
C GLU A 363 -18.11 9.30 -17.34
N SER A 364 -17.64 9.24 -18.59
CA SER A 364 -18.06 8.21 -19.55
C SER A 364 -17.36 6.87 -19.34
N ARG A 365 -16.36 6.81 -18.45
CA ARG A 365 -15.43 5.71 -18.19
C ARG A 365 -14.49 5.39 -19.35
N SER A 366 -14.31 6.33 -20.28
CA SER A 366 -13.25 6.25 -21.26
C SER A 366 -11.92 6.59 -20.60
N ILE A 367 -10.88 5.77 -20.83
CA ILE A 367 -9.55 6.04 -20.29
C ILE A 367 -9.01 7.29 -21.00
N ILE A 368 -8.77 8.36 -20.23
CA ILE A 368 -8.20 9.59 -20.76
C ILE A 368 -6.68 9.59 -20.57
N ARG A 369 -6.22 9.01 -19.47
CA ARG A 369 -4.81 9.09 -19.09
C ARG A 369 -4.32 7.83 -18.41
N HIS A 370 -3.10 7.45 -18.76
CA HIS A 370 -2.30 6.49 -18.02
C HIS A 370 -1.06 7.21 -17.49
N VAL A 371 -0.80 7.08 -16.20
CA VAL A 371 0.30 7.74 -15.51
C VAL A 371 1.11 6.68 -14.78
N THR A 372 2.40 6.61 -15.08
CA THR A 372 3.34 5.74 -14.37
C THR A 372 4.42 6.61 -13.75
N ARG A 373 4.67 6.44 -12.45
CA ARG A 373 5.68 7.22 -11.70
C ARG A 373 6.49 6.35 -10.77
N TYR A 374 7.75 6.75 -10.61
CA TYR A 374 8.72 6.13 -9.72
C TYR A 374 8.75 6.91 -8.40
N PHE A 375 8.62 6.21 -7.29
CA PHE A 375 8.67 6.78 -5.95
C PHE A 375 9.86 6.19 -5.23
N LYS A 376 10.88 7.03 -5.03
CA LYS A 376 12.08 6.65 -4.29
C LYS A 376 11.75 6.58 -2.80
N ILE A 377 12.12 5.48 -2.17
CA ILE A 377 12.03 5.33 -0.73
C ILE A 377 13.41 5.61 -0.15
N LYS A 378 13.48 6.55 0.78
CA LYS A 378 14.73 6.83 1.47
C LYS A 378 14.79 5.90 2.68
N ALA A 379 15.61 4.85 2.61
CA ALA A 379 16.03 4.16 3.82
C ALA A 379 16.75 5.21 4.70
N MET A 380 16.20 5.48 5.88
CA MET A 380 16.75 6.44 6.83
C MET A 380 17.90 5.85 7.62
#